data_AF-A0A7X7FP46-F1
#
_entry.id   AF-A0A7X7FP46-F1
#
_cell.length_a   1.000
_cell.length_b   1.000
_cell.length_c   1.000
_cell.angle_alpha   90.00
_cell.angle_beta   90.00
_cell.angle_gamma   90.00
#
_symmetry.space_group_name_H-M   'P 1'
#
loop_
_entity.id
_entity.type
_entity.pdbx_description
1 polymer ?
#
loop_
_entity_poly.entity_id
_entity_poly.type
_entity_poly.pdbx_seq_one_letter_code
_entity_poly.pdbx_strand_id
1 'polypeptide(L)'
;MDLIYTVNSASNTLTPVSPVPFAQIGVKERSQLEAWVIDNPKVLGEELLVITSEFDRFDKSDRRLDILALDKGSHLVVVELKLDMAKSYADQQAIRYAAFCSTMVMEDVVT
;
A
#
# COMPACT_ATOMS: atom_id res chain seq x y z
N MET A 1 16.64 -11.38 8.71
CA MET A 1 16.48 -9.93 8.93
C MET A 1 17.68 -9.29 8.27
N ASP A 2 17.45 -8.46 7.26
CA ASP A 2 18.53 -7.87 6.50
C ASP A 2 19.22 -6.78 7.32
N LEU A 3 20.55 -6.69 7.22
CA LEU A 3 21.34 -5.71 7.94
C LEU A 3 21.41 -4.41 7.12
N ILE A 4 20.72 -3.38 7.57
CA ILE A 4 20.70 -2.07 6.92
C ILE A 4 21.66 -1.12 7.66
N TYR A 5 22.48 -0.38 6.92
CA TYR A 5 23.40 0.62 7.44
C TYR A 5 23.23 1.95 6.71
N THR A 6 23.38 3.07 7.42
CA THR A 6 23.60 4.37 6.78
C THR A 6 25.11 4.62 6.64
N VAL A 7 25.51 5.17 5.49
CA VAL A 7 26.90 5.52 5.20
C VAL A 7 27.04 7.04 5.26
N ASN A 8 27.94 7.53 6.11
CA ASN A 8 28.35 8.93 6.05
C ASN A 8 29.67 9.04 5.27
N SER A 9 29.59 9.56 4.04
CA SER A 9 30.75 9.68 3.15
C SER A 9 31.80 10.69 3.64
N ALA A 10 31.41 11.68 4.45
CA ALA A 10 32.33 12.71 4.94
C ALA A 10 33.21 12.18 6.08
N SER A 11 32.63 11.41 7.00
CA SER A 11 33.37 10.79 8.12
C SER A 11 33.85 9.36 7.83
N ASN A 12 33.45 8.78 6.69
CA ASN A 12 33.69 7.38 6.32
C ASN A 12 33.24 6.39 7.42
N THR A 13 32.07 6.63 7.98
CA THR A 13 31.50 5.81 9.07
C THR A 13 30.23 5.09 8.64
N LEU A 14 30.04 3.88 9.19
CA LEU A 14 28.85 3.07 9.04
C LEU A 14 28.06 3.04 10.35
N THR A 15 26.76 3.28 10.29
CA THR A 15 25.87 3.21 11.45
C THR A 15 24.77 2.19 11.19
N PRO A 16 24.59 1.17 12.05
CA PRO A 16 23.53 0.18 11.89
C PRO A 16 22.15 0.85 12.06
N VAL A 17 21.19 0.43 11.25
CA VAL A 17 19.79 0.87 11.32
C VAL A 17 18.97 -0.24 11.96
N SER A 18 18.53 0.02 13.19
CA SER A 18 17.58 -0.88 13.87
C SER A 18 16.17 -0.65 13.34
N PRO A 19 15.42 -1.71 12.99
CA PRO A 19 14.03 -1.58 12.58
C PRO A 19 13.17 -1.09 13.75
N VAL A 20 12.23 -0.20 13.45
CA VAL A 20 11.25 0.32 14.41
C VAL A 20 9.85 0.21 13.81
N PRO A 21 8.81 -0.09 14.61
CA PRO A 21 7.43 -0.04 14.13
C PRO A 21 7.08 1.37 13.64
N PHE A 22 6.32 1.47 12.56
CA PHE A 22 5.87 2.77 12.04
C PHE A 22 5.11 3.61 13.06
N ALA A 23 4.32 2.96 13.93
CA ALA A 23 3.62 3.63 15.02
C ALA A 23 4.57 4.33 16.00
N GLN A 24 5.78 3.80 16.23
CA GLN A 24 6.75 4.37 17.16
C GLN A 24 7.35 5.70 16.65
N ILE A 25 7.45 5.85 15.34
CA ILE A 25 7.99 7.06 14.68
C ILE A 25 6.89 8.01 14.19
N GLY A 26 5.63 7.79 14.59
CA GLY A 26 4.51 8.67 14.29
C GLY A 26 4.06 8.65 12.82
N VAL A 27 4.43 7.61 12.07
CA VAL A 27 3.98 7.44 10.69
C VAL A 27 2.47 7.16 10.68
N LYS A 28 1.77 7.83 9.77
CA LYS A 28 0.32 7.71 9.57
C LYS A 28 0.02 6.95 8.27
N GLU A 29 -0.98 6.07 8.32
CA GLU A 29 -1.32 5.15 7.22
C GLU A 29 -1.65 5.91 5.93
N ARG A 30 -2.73 6.70 5.94
CA ARG A 30 -3.20 7.46 4.78
C ARG A 30 -2.24 8.56 4.31
N SER A 31 -1.81 9.44 5.23
CA SER A 31 -1.04 10.63 4.84
C SER A 31 0.43 10.34 4.53
N GLN A 32 0.94 9.13 4.81
CA GLN A 32 2.35 8.80 4.59
C GLN A 32 2.52 7.44 3.93
N LEU A 33 2.11 6.33 4.57
CA LEU A 33 2.35 4.99 4.01
C LEU A 33 1.68 4.82 2.64
N GLU A 34 0.40 5.15 2.53
CA GLU A 34 -0.34 5.11 1.27
C GLU A 34 0.28 6.05 0.23
N ALA A 35 0.61 7.29 0.62
CA ALA A 35 1.26 8.25 -0.26
C ALA A 35 2.61 7.74 -0.82
N TRP A 36 3.42 7.06 0.00
CA TRP A 36 4.68 6.46 -0.44
C TRP A 36 4.46 5.31 -1.44
N VAL A 37 3.43 4.49 -1.21
CA VAL A 37 3.08 3.40 -2.12
C VAL A 37 2.54 3.94 -3.44
N ILE A 38 1.74 5.00 -3.42
CA ILE A 38 1.24 5.65 -4.64
C ILE A 38 2.40 6.27 -5.45
N ASP A 39 3.31 6.98 -4.77
CA ASP A 39 4.47 7.64 -5.41
C ASP A 39 5.46 6.62 -5.98
N ASN A 40 5.66 5.50 -5.28
CA ASN A 40 6.57 4.44 -5.72
C ASN A 40 6.00 3.04 -5.43
N PRO A 41 5.12 2.50 -6.28
CA PRO A 41 4.46 1.20 -6.06
C PRO A 41 5.42 0.02 -5.96
N LYS A 42 6.65 0.16 -6.49
CA LYS A 42 7.71 -0.86 -6.44
C LYS A 42 8.12 -1.22 -5.01
N VAL A 43 7.83 -0.38 -4.01
CA VAL A 43 8.06 -0.70 -2.59
C VAL A 43 7.29 -1.94 -2.13
N LEU A 44 6.21 -2.30 -2.82
CA LEU A 44 5.44 -3.52 -2.57
C LEU A 44 6.12 -4.78 -3.12
N GLY A 45 7.21 -4.64 -3.88
CA GLY A 45 7.92 -5.77 -4.51
C GLY A 45 7.31 -6.25 -5.82
N GLU A 46 6.28 -5.56 -6.32
CA GLU A 46 5.54 -5.91 -7.53
C GLU A 46 5.56 -4.77 -8.56
N GLU A 47 5.41 -5.11 -9.85
CA GLU A 47 5.27 -4.13 -10.92
C GLU A 47 3.80 -3.74 -11.11
N LEU A 48 3.38 -2.72 -10.37
CA LEU A 48 2.00 -2.25 -10.32
C LEU A 48 1.83 -0.87 -10.97
N LEU A 49 0.74 -0.71 -11.72
CA LEU A 49 0.24 0.58 -12.19
C LEU A 49 -0.91 1.02 -11.28
N VAL A 50 -0.71 2.04 -10.46
CA VAL A 50 -1.78 2.60 -9.63
C VAL A 50 -2.81 3.30 -10.52
N ILE A 51 -4.08 2.91 -10.36
CA ILE A 51 -5.19 3.52 -11.09
C ILE A 51 -5.78 4.67 -10.26
N THR A 52 -6.06 4.41 -8.99
CA THR A 52 -6.63 5.37 -8.05
C THR A 52 -6.37 4.91 -6.62
N SER A 53 -6.51 5.82 -5.67
CA SER A 53 -6.56 5.50 -4.25
C SER A 53 -7.92 5.89 -3.66
N GLU A 54 -8.22 5.36 -2.48
CA GLU A 54 -9.40 5.72 -1.69
C GLU A 54 -10.72 5.52 -2.45
N PHE A 55 -10.79 4.44 -3.22
CA PHE A 55 -11.88 4.15 -4.12
C PHE A 55 -13.11 3.65 -3.35
N ASP A 56 -14.28 4.26 -3.56
CA ASP A 56 -15.56 3.96 -2.90
C ASP A 56 -16.70 3.60 -3.87
N ARG A 57 -16.43 3.49 -5.18
CA ARG A 57 -17.48 3.31 -6.20
C ARG A 57 -17.88 1.85 -6.43
N PHE A 58 -17.83 1.00 -5.40
CA PHE A 58 -18.11 -0.44 -5.53
C PHE A 58 -19.37 -0.97 -4.85
N ASP A 59 -19.89 -0.33 -3.79
CA ASP A 59 -21.04 -0.89 -3.04
C ASP A 59 -22.03 0.14 -2.47
N LYS A 60 -22.03 1.39 -2.95
CA LYS A 60 -22.86 2.51 -2.44
C LYS A 60 -22.76 2.72 -0.92
N SER A 61 -21.71 2.20 -0.28
CA SER A 61 -21.43 2.41 1.14
C SER A 61 -20.32 3.45 1.32
N ASP A 62 -20.06 3.84 2.58
CA ASP A 62 -18.95 4.74 2.92
C ASP A 62 -17.59 4.01 2.99
N ARG A 63 -17.51 2.77 2.48
CA ARG A 63 -16.27 2.00 2.48
C ARG A 63 -15.34 2.46 1.39
N ARG A 64 -14.04 2.41 1.69
CA ARG A 64 -12.96 2.76 0.77
C ARG A 64 -11.91 1.68 0.79
N LEU A 65 -11.45 1.34 -0.40
CA LEU A 65 -10.21 0.60 -0.61
C LEU A 65 -9.06 1.61 -0.64
N ASP A 66 -7.96 1.30 0.04
CA ASP A 66 -6.78 2.18 0.08
C ASP A 66 -6.22 2.42 -1.32
N ILE A 67 -5.82 1.37 -2.07
CA ILE A 67 -5.23 1.52 -3.41
C ILE A 67 -5.80 0.45 -4.37
N LEU A 68 -6.14 0.90 -5.58
CA LEU A 68 -6.53 0.07 -6.71
C LEU A 68 -5.49 0.20 -7.83
N ALA A 69 -4.97 -0.93 -8.31
CA ALA A 69 -3.89 -0.99 -9.29
C ALA A 69 -4.11 -2.06 -10.36
N LEU A 70 -3.24 -2.09 -11.38
CA LEU A 70 -3.12 -3.17 -12.35
C LEU A 70 -1.74 -3.83 -12.24
N ASP A 71 -1.70 -5.15 -12.39
CA ASP A 71 -0.45 -5.86 -12.64
C ASP A 71 -0.10 -5.90 -14.15
N LYS A 72 1.05 -6.51 -14.49
CA LYS A 72 1.46 -6.73 -15.88
C LYS A 72 0.52 -7.61 -16.70
N GLY A 73 -0.27 -8.46 -16.05
CA GLY A 73 -1.28 -9.30 -16.67
C GLY A 73 -2.60 -8.58 -16.93
N SER A 74 -2.69 -7.29 -16.62
CA SER A 74 -3.94 -6.52 -16.64
C SER A 74 -4.99 -7.03 -15.65
N HIS A 75 -4.56 -7.73 -14.59
CA HIS A 75 -5.44 -8.06 -13.49
C HIS A 75 -5.58 -6.87 -12.56
N LEU A 76 -6.79 -6.69 -12.05
CA LEU A 76 -7.08 -5.71 -11.02
C LEU A 76 -6.48 -6.16 -9.69
N VAL A 77 -5.70 -5.28 -9.07
CA VAL A 77 -5.00 -5.51 -7.82
C VAL A 77 -5.56 -4.58 -6.75
N VAL A 78 -6.02 -5.18 -5.67
CA VAL A 78 -6.57 -4.51 -4.48
C VAL A 78 -5.47 -4.51 -3.42
N VAL A 79 -5.06 -3.33 -2.97
CA VAL A 79 -4.03 -3.16 -1.94
C VAL A 79 -4.65 -2.51 -0.72
N GLU A 80 -4.60 -3.21 0.41
CA GLU A 80 -5.02 -2.73 1.74
C GLU A 80 -3.76 -2.60 2.61
N LEU A 81 -3.49 -1.39 3.09
CA LEU A 81 -2.29 -1.06 3.86
C LEU A 81 -2.63 -1.02 5.34
N LYS A 82 -1.75 -1.58 6.18
CA LYS A 82 -1.88 -1.51 7.64
C LYS A 82 -0.55 -1.26 8.32
N LEU A 83 -0.53 -0.33 9.27
CA LEU A 83 0.67 -0.04 10.08
C LEU A 83 0.95 -1.08 11.17
N ASP A 84 -0.08 -1.81 11.60
CA ASP A 84 -0.01 -2.82 12.67
C ASP A 84 -0.87 -4.03 12.30
N MET A 85 -0.23 -5.20 12.22
CA MET A 85 -0.88 -6.47 11.90
C MET A 85 -1.68 -7.07 13.07
N ALA A 86 -1.36 -6.71 14.32
CA ALA A 86 -1.93 -7.38 15.49
C ALA A 86 -3.44 -7.11 15.69
N LYS A 87 -3.96 -6.05 15.07
CA LYS A 87 -5.36 -5.61 15.20
C LYS A 87 -6.06 -5.40 13.86
N SER A 88 -5.40 -5.70 12.75
CA SER A 88 -5.99 -5.47 11.44
C SER A 88 -6.81 -6.67 10.99
N TYR A 89 -8.03 -6.43 10.53
CA TYR A 89 -8.79 -7.38 9.71
C TYR A 89 -8.39 -7.23 8.22
N ALA A 90 -7.11 -6.94 7.94
CA ALA A 90 -6.63 -6.51 6.62
C ALA A 90 -6.99 -7.52 5.53
N ASP A 91 -6.73 -8.79 5.82
CA ASP A 91 -7.01 -9.96 5.00
C ASP A 91 -8.51 -10.10 4.68
N GLN A 92 -9.39 -9.93 5.68
CA GLN A 92 -10.84 -9.94 5.43
C GLN A 92 -11.30 -8.75 4.58
N GLN A 93 -10.70 -7.57 4.79
CA GLN A 93 -11.02 -6.38 3.99
C GLN A 93 -10.55 -6.54 2.55
N ALA A 94 -9.33 -7.02 2.34
CA ALA A 94 -8.77 -7.27 1.02
C ALA A 94 -9.62 -8.27 0.22
N ILE A 95 -10.05 -9.39 0.85
CA ILE A 95 -10.93 -10.37 0.20
C ILE A 95 -12.28 -9.74 -0.17
N ARG A 96 -12.87 -8.97 0.73
CA ARG A 96 -14.15 -8.29 0.48
C ARG A 96 -14.04 -7.31 -0.69
N TYR A 97 -13.00 -6.48 -0.72
CA TYR A 97 -12.81 -5.51 -1.79
C TYR A 97 -12.46 -6.18 -3.12
N ALA A 98 -11.67 -7.25 -3.11
CA ALA A 98 -11.45 -8.08 -4.29
C ALA A 98 -12.77 -8.66 -4.83
N ALA A 99 -13.67 -9.15 -3.96
CA ALA A 99 -14.98 -9.62 -4.37
C ALA A 99 -15.84 -8.51 -5.00
N PHE A 100 -15.86 -7.32 -4.41
CA PHE A 100 -16.60 -6.18 -4.99
C PHE A 100 -16.02 -5.73 -6.33
N CYS A 101 -14.70 -5.72 -6.47
CA CYS A 101 -14.04 -5.31 -7.70
C CYS A 101 -14.06 -6.38 -8.80
N SER A 102 -14.40 -7.63 -8.47
CA SER A 102 -14.38 -8.77 -9.42
C SER A 102 -15.34 -8.62 -10.61
N THR A 103 -16.37 -7.79 -10.48
CA THR A 103 -17.36 -7.54 -11.54
C THR A 103 -17.16 -6.20 -12.25
N MET A 104 -16.09 -5.46 -11.93
CA MET A 104 -15.84 -4.14 -12.52
C MET A 104 -15.35 -4.22 -13.96
N VAL A 105 -15.73 -3.20 -14.72
CA VAL A 105 -15.16 -2.88 -16.02
C VAL A 105 -14.32 -1.60 -15.92
N MET A 106 -13.53 -1.32 -16.97
CA MET A 106 -12.60 -0.18 -16.95
C MET A 106 -13.33 1.16 -16.75
N GLU A 107 -14.56 1.27 -17.27
CA GLU A 107 -15.43 2.43 -17.13
C GLU A 107 -15.88 2.70 -15.68
N ASP A 108 -15.86 1.68 -14.81
CA ASP A 108 -16.19 1.85 -13.39
C ASP A 108 -15.03 2.53 -12.62
N VAL A 109 -13.82 2.48 -13.18
CA VAL A 109 -12.59 2.91 -12.51
C VAL A 109 -12.01 4.20 -13.10
N VAL A 110 -12.04 4.35 -14.42
CA VAL A 110 -11.48 5.52 -15.11
C VAL A 110 -12.55 6.60 -15.23
N THR A 111 -12.30 7.77 -14.64
CA THR A 111 -13.13 8.99 -14.77
C THR A 111 -12.32 10.12 -15.36
#